data_AF-A0A4D4MUL9-F1
#
_entry.id   AF-A0A4D4MUL9-F1
#
_cell.length_a   1.000
_cell.length_b   1.000
_cell.length_c   1.000
_cell.angle_alpha   90.00
_cell.angle_beta   90.00
_cell.angle_gamma   90.00
#
_symmetry.space_group_name_H-M   'P 1'
#
loop_
_entity.id
_entity.type
_entity.pdbx_description
1 polymer ?
#
loop_
_entity_poly.entity_id
_entity_poly.type
_entity_poly.pdbx_seq_one_letter_code
_entity_poly.pdbx_strand_id
1 'polypeptide(L)' 'MDVDWDGMKSAWLESVGDVLRRATLELPEGPQYGAWTAGAGRQGLHTEPFGRMLAEMQHLHRSHPGASW' A
#
# COMPACT_ATOMS: atom_id res chain seq x y z
N MET A 1 -20.05 2.99 0.27
CA MET A 1 -19.64 4.32 0.77
C MET A 1 -19.34 5.16 -0.43
N ASP A 2 -19.93 6.34 -0.50
CA ASP A 2 -19.54 7.36 -1.46
C ASP A 2 -18.24 7.97 -0.95
N VAL A 3 -17.14 7.76 -1.67
CA VAL A 3 -15.80 8.21 -1.28
C VAL A 3 -15.33 9.17 -2.35
N ASP A 4 -14.97 10.38 -1.95
CA ASP A 4 -14.36 11.38 -2.83
C ASP A 4 -12.90 11.00 -3.11
N TRP A 5 -12.72 10.15 -4.13
CA TRP A 5 -11.41 9.69 -4.56
C TRP A 5 -10.55 10.81 -5.15
N ASP A 6 -11.17 11.75 -5.85
CA ASP A 6 -10.46 12.85 -6.52
C ASP A 6 -9.95 13.87 -5.51
N GLY A 7 -10.78 14.22 -4.51
CA GLY A 7 -10.35 15.05 -3.38
C GLY A 7 -9.22 14.41 -2.59
N MET A 8 -9.33 13.10 -2.28
CA MET A 8 -8.27 12.38 -1.57
C MET A 8 -6.96 12.31 -2.37
N LYS A 9 -7.05 12.06 -3.68
CA LYS A 9 -5.89 12.05 -4.57
C LYS A 9 -5.20 13.41 -4.61
N SER A 10 -5.98 14.48 -4.70
CA SER A 10 -5.47 15.86 -4.78
C SER A 10 -4.74 16.26 -3.50
N ALA A 11 -5.34 16.01 -2.34
CA ALA A 11 -4.72 16.28 -1.03
C ALA A 11 -3.44 15.45 -0.82
N TRP A 12 -3.42 14.18 -1.26
CA TRP A 12 -2.23 13.34 -1.18
C TRP A 12 -1.09 13.84 -2.09
N LEU A 13 -1.40 14.23 -3.34
CA LEU A 13 -0.41 14.77 -4.27
C LEU A 13 0.21 16.07 -3.77
N GLU A 14 -0.59 16.96 -3.18
CA GLU A 14 -0.09 18.20 -2.56
C GLU A 14 0.89 17.89 -1.41
N SER A 15 0.51 16.99 -0.51
CA SER A 15 1.32 16.62 0.65
C SER A 15 2.64 15.97 0.24
N VAL A 16 2.60 14.98 -0.65
CA VAL A 16 3.81 14.28 -1.11
C VAL A 16 4.68 15.19 -1.97
N GLY A 17 4.07 16.01 -2.84
CA GLY A 17 4.78 16.98 -3.67
C GLY A 17 5.55 18.00 -2.85
N ASP A 18 4.97 18.51 -1.75
CA ASP A 18 5.67 19.40 -0.82
C ASP A 18 6.91 18.75 -0.20
N VAL A 19 6.79 17.50 0.26
CA VAL A 19 7.91 16.74 0.82
C VAL A 19 9.02 16.55 -0.20
N LEU A 20 8.69 16.14 -1.43
CA LEU A 20 9.67 15.93 -2.50
C LEU A 20 10.39 17.23 -2.86
N ARG A 21 9.64 18.33 -3.02
CA ARG A 21 10.21 19.64 -3.33
C ARG A 21 11.16 20.12 -2.23
N ARG A 22 10.78 19.98 -0.96
CA ARG A 22 11.69 20.29 0.18
C ARG A 22 12.92 19.40 0.21
N ALA A 23 12.80 18.17 -0.27
CA ALA A 23 13.92 17.23 -0.46
C ALA A 23 14.71 17.46 -1.75
N THR A 24 14.42 18.52 -2.53
CA THR A 24 15.04 18.81 -3.84
C THR A 24 14.86 17.69 -4.88
N LEU A 25 13.78 16.92 -4.77
CA LEU A 25 13.41 15.85 -5.70
C LEU A 25 12.23 16.28 -6.58
N GLU A 26 12.20 15.74 -7.79
CA GLU A 26 11.10 15.90 -8.72
C GLU A 26 10.08 14.75 -8.58
N LEU A 27 8.82 15.03 -8.94
CA LEU A 27 7.82 13.99 -9.07
C LEU A 27 8.17 13.11 -10.28
N PRO A 28 8.10 11.76 -10.16
CA PRO A 28 8.37 10.88 -11.28
C PRO A 28 7.43 11.16 -12.47
N GLU A 29 8.00 11.32 -13.66
CA GLU A 29 7.27 11.43 -14.91
C GLU A 29 6.94 10.03 -15.45
N GLY A 30 5.66 9.76 -15.74
CA GLY A 30 5.22 8.49 -16.29
C GLY A 30 3.75 8.18 -15.99
N PRO A 31 3.22 7.08 -16.55
CA PRO A 31 1.88 6.63 -16.22
C PRO A 31 1.76 6.39 -14.71
N GLN A 32 0.79 7.03 -14.04
CA GLN A 32 0.46 6.72 -12.64
C GLN A 32 -0.05 5.28 -12.48
N TYR A 33 -0.44 4.66 -13.59
CA TYR A 33 -0.93 3.31 -13.70
C TYR A 33 -0.11 2.61 -14.80
N GLY A 34 0.66 1.59 -14.44
CA GLY A 34 1.49 0.81 -15.36
C GLY A 34 1.02 -0.64 -15.51
N ALA A 35 1.91 -1.54 -15.98
CA ALA A 35 1.67 -2.99 -16.10
C ALA A 35 1.26 -3.66 -14.77
N TRP A 36 1.49 -2.98 -13.66
CA TRP A 36 0.93 -3.29 -12.36
C TRP A 36 0.05 -2.13 -11.89
N THR A 37 -1.18 -2.42 -11.51
CA THR A 37 -2.10 -1.46 -10.91
C THR A 37 -2.31 -1.85 -9.45
N ALA A 38 -1.83 -1.03 -8.52
CA ALA A 38 -2.25 -1.12 -7.13
C ALA A 38 -3.78 -0.98 -7.05
N GLY A 39 -4.48 -1.94 -6.45
CA GLY A 39 -5.92 -1.79 -6.24
C GLY A 39 -6.65 -3.09 -5.91
N ALA A 40 -6.21 -4.22 -6.46
CA ALA A 40 -6.86 -5.51 -6.25
C ALA A 40 -6.55 -6.16 -4.87
N GLY A 41 -5.68 -5.55 -4.05
CA GLY A 41 -5.37 -6.05 -2.71
C GLY A 41 -6.61 -6.14 -1.81
N ARG A 42 -7.58 -5.23 -1.96
CA ARG A 42 -8.88 -5.30 -1.26
C ARG A 42 -9.77 -6.46 -1.73
N GLN A 43 -9.44 -7.08 -2.87
CA GLN A 43 -10.10 -8.25 -3.44
C GLN A 43 -9.32 -9.54 -3.12
N GLY A 44 -8.28 -9.48 -2.28
CA GLY A 44 -7.42 -10.63 -1.94
C GLY A 44 -6.34 -10.94 -2.97
N LEU A 45 -6.15 -10.11 -3.99
CA LEU A 45 -5.11 -10.27 -5.00
C LEU A 45 -3.88 -9.47 -4.60
N HIS A 46 -2.90 -10.14 -4.00
CA HIS A 46 -1.68 -9.55 -3.49
C HIS A 46 -0.47 -9.88 -4.35
N THR A 47 0.59 -9.07 -4.24
CA THR A 47 1.90 -9.40 -4.79
C THR A 47 2.54 -10.53 -3.99
N GLU A 48 3.47 -11.25 -4.62
CA GLU A 48 4.19 -12.38 -4.03
C GLU A 48 4.77 -12.13 -2.61
N PRO A 49 5.35 -10.95 -2.29
CA PRO A 49 5.90 -10.70 -0.95
C PRO A 49 4.89 -10.84 0.20
N PHE A 50 3.60 -10.60 -0.07
CA PHE A 50 2.57 -10.65 0.98
C PHE A 50 2.43 -12.03 1.61
N GLY A 51 2.55 -13.10 0.82
CA GLY A 51 2.49 -14.47 1.32
C GLY A 51 3.62 -14.78 2.33
N ARG A 52 4.84 -14.36 2.02
CA ARG A 52 5.99 -14.51 2.93
C ARG A 52 5.82 -13.71 4.22
N MET A 53 5.36 -12.47 4.11
CA MET A 53 5.10 -11.62 5.29
C MET A 53 4.09 -12.28 6.23
N LEU A 54 2.98 -12.82 5.70
CA LEU A 54 1.98 -13.50 6.52
C LEU A 54 2.50 -14.82 7.12
N ALA A 55 3.34 -15.56 6.42
CA ALA A 55 3.95 -16.78 6.95
C ALA A 55 4.76 -16.49 8.22
N GLU A 56 5.60 -15.44 8.19
CA GLU A 56 6.38 -14.99 9.35
C GLU A 56 5.49 -14.44 10.46
N MET A 57 4.61 -13.47 10.15
CA MET A 57 3.75 -12.82 11.15
C MET A 57 2.86 -13.80 11.91
N GLN A 58 2.40 -14.86 11.23
CA GLN A 58 1.41 -15.79 11.78
C GLN A 58 2.05 -17.11 12.22
N HIS A 59 3.37 -17.26 12.13
CA HIS A 59 4.06 -18.52 12.47
C HIS A 59 3.72 -18.97 13.89
N LEU A 60 3.98 -18.11 14.89
CA LEU A 60 3.80 -18.47 16.30
C LEU A 60 2.34 -18.85 16.62
N HIS A 61 1.39 -18.08 16.10
CA HIS A 61 -0.04 -18.32 16.32
C HIS A 61 -0.51 -19.61 15.66
N ARG A 62 -0.03 -19.93 14.45
CA ARG A 62 -0.37 -21.18 13.74
C ARG A 62 0.27 -22.40 14.39
N SER A 63 1.48 -22.26 14.92
CA SER A 63 2.20 -23.35 15.59
C SER A 63 1.63 -23.68 16.98
N HIS A 64 0.96 -22.72 17.64
CA HIS A 64 0.40 -22.89 18.99
C HIS A 64 -1.09 -22.45 19.08
N PRO A 65 -2.03 -23.21 18.50
CA PRO A 65 -3.45 -22.86 18.57
C PRO A 65 -3.97 -22.82 20.02
N GLY A 66 -4.70 -21.75 20.38
CA GLY A 66 -5.30 -21.58 21.71
C GLY A 66 -4.40 -21.02 22.80
N ALA A 67 -3.13 -20.75 22.50
CA ALA A 67 -2.24 -20.05 23.42
C ALA A 67 -2.67 -18.60 23.65
N SER A 68 -2.53 -18.12 24.89
CA SER A 68 -2.78 -16.73 25.30
C SER A 68 -1.46 -15.99 25.48
N TRP A 69 -1.41 -14.74 25.04
CA TRP A 69 -0.26 -13.85 25.10
C TRP A 69 -0.70 -12.47 25.57
#